data_AF-A0A257JGL6-F1
#
_entry.id   AF-A0A257JGL6-F1
#
_cell.length_a   1.000
_cell.length_b   1.000
_cell.length_c   1.000
_cell.angle_alpha   90.00
_cell.angle_beta   90.00
_cell.angle_gamma   90.00
#
_symmetry.space_group_name_H-M   'P 1'
#
loop_
_entity.id
_entity.type
_entity.pdbx_description
1 polymer ?
#
loop_
_entity_poly.entity_id
_entity_poly.type
_entity_poly.pdbx_seq_one_letter_code
_entity_poly.pdbx_strand_id
1 'polypeptide(L)'
;MAATRNPSPILQAALAAHRFGLGEADLATIAPDAAGWLRAQIGPADAQIGAQLPSLGQALAIQIESRRRATPAGATSLRSVVQADIRARLVTAASTQRPFAERLALFWCNHFTVSLGKGSTTGLVGAYEREAIRPHIAGRFADLL
;
A
#
# COMPACT_ATOMS: atom_id res chain seq x y z
N MET A 1 35.22 -25.23 9.76
CA MET A 1 34.71 -24.25 8.77
C MET A 1 33.55 -24.89 8.03
N ALA A 2 32.31 -24.53 8.38
CA ALA A 2 31.13 -24.99 7.63
C ALA A 2 31.03 -24.16 6.34
N ALA A 3 31.13 -24.81 5.18
CA ALA A 3 30.91 -24.16 3.90
C ALA A 3 29.45 -23.72 3.83
N THR A 4 29.18 -22.41 3.83
CA THR A 4 27.86 -21.85 3.54
C THR A 4 27.46 -22.28 2.13
N ARG A 5 26.59 -23.30 2.02
CA ARG A 5 25.95 -23.67 0.76
C ARG A 5 25.14 -22.47 0.29
N ASN A 6 25.46 -21.94 -0.88
CA ASN A 6 24.61 -20.95 -1.52
C ASN A 6 23.23 -21.58 -1.77
N PRO A 7 22.13 -20.92 -1.38
CA PRO A 7 20.77 -21.41 -1.63
C PRO A 7 20.54 -21.60 -3.14
N SER A 8 19.72 -22.58 -3.52
CA SER A 8 19.38 -22.80 -4.92
C SER A 8 18.66 -21.58 -5.52
N PRO A 9 18.76 -21.33 -6.84
CA PRO A 9 18.10 -20.20 -7.49
C PRO A 9 16.59 -20.13 -7.22
N ILE A 10 15.92 -21.29 -7.21
CA ILE A 10 14.49 -21.37 -6.91
C ILE A 10 14.16 -21.02 -5.45
N LEU A 11 15.04 -21.38 -4.50
CA LEU A 11 14.89 -20.98 -3.10
C LEU A 11 15.09 -19.47 -2.93
N GLN A 12 16.08 -18.89 -3.64
CA GLN A 12 16.26 -17.43 -3.65
C GLN A 12 15.05 -16.70 -4.23
N ALA A 13 14.47 -17.21 -5.32
CA ALA A 13 13.25 -16.66 -5.90
C ALA A 13 12.07 -16.73 -4.91
N ALA A 14 11.85 -17.87 -4.26
CA ALA A 14 10.80 -18.02 -3.26
C ALA A 14 10.99 -17.07 -2.08
N LEU A 15 12.23 -16.90 -1.58
CA LEU A 15 12.53 -15.93 -0.53
C LEU A 15 12.21 -14.51 -0.97
N ALA A 16 12.63 -14.10 -2.17
CA ALA A 16 12.33 -12.78 -2.71
C ALA A 16 10.81 -12.55 -2.86
N ALA A 17 10.11 -13.48 -3.52
CA ALA A 17 8.69 -13.37 -3.82
C ALA A 17 7.78 -13.42 -2.59
N HIS A 18 8.08 -14.30 -1.63
CA HIS A 18 7.16 -14.63 -0.54
C HIS A 18 7.54 -13.96 0.77
N ARG A 19 8.84 -13.80 1.06
CA ARG A 19 9.28 -13.15 2.30
C ARG A 19 9.24 -11.63 2.20
N PHE A 20 9.60 -11.10 1.04
CA PHE A 20 9.64 -9.66 0.79
C PHE A 20 8.45 -9.18 -0.06
N GLY A 21 8.01 -9.96 -1.05
CA GLY A 21 6.85 -9.61 -1.88
C GLY A 21 5.49 -10.01 -1.27
N LEU A 22 4.51 -10.14 -2.17
CA LEU A 22 3.12 -10.50 -1.88
C LEU A 22 2.78 -11.95 -2.26
N GLY A 23 3.79 -12.77 -2.57
CA GLY A 23 3.55 -14.17 -2.90
C GLY A 23 3.50 -14.48 -4.40
N GLU A 24 4.42 -13.92 -5.21
CA GLU A 24 4.44 -14.17 -6.65
C GLU A 24 4.40 -15.68 -6.98
N ALA A 25 3.54 -16.04 -7.93
CA ALA A 25 3.26 -17.44 -8.25
C ALA A 25 4.27 -18.00 -9.25
N ASP A 26 4.70 -17.18 -10.22
CA ASP A 26 5.68 -17.57 -11.22
C ASP A 26 7.11 -17.20 -10.79
N LEU A 27 7.79 -18.16 -10.16
CA LEU A 27 9.18 -17.99 -9.74
C LEU A 27 10.19 -18.13 -10.88
N ALA A 28 9.79 -18.61 -12.06
CA ALA A 28 10.71 -18.83 -13.17
C ALA A 28 11.28 -17.51 -13.70
N THR A 29 10.50 -16.44 -13.63
CA THR A 29 10.92 -15.07 -14.02
C THR A 29 11.89 -14.45 -13.01
N ILE A 30 11.87 -14.90 -11.76
CA ILE A 30 12.67 -14.34 -10.64
C ILE A 30 13.97 -15.14 -10.44
N ALA A 31 13.93 -16.45 -10.63
CA ALA A 31 15.05 -17.36 -10.36
C ALA A 31 16.39 -17.00 -11.03
N PRO A 32 16.44 -16.43 -12.25
CA PRO A 32 17.71 -16.04 -12.87
C PRO A 32 18.49 -14.98 -12.08
N ASP A 33 17.79 -14.04 -11.44
CA ASP A 33 18.41 -13.00 -10.60
C ASP A 33 17.42 -12.49 -9.53
N ALA A 34 17.19 -13.29 -8.51
CA ALA A 34 16.24 -12.94 -7.44
C ALA A 34 16.62 -11.68 -6.67
N ALA A 35 17.93 -11.44 -6.50
CA ALA A 35 18.42 -10.25 -5.81
C ALA A 35 18.25 -9.00 -6.67
N GLY A 36 18.54 -9.06 -7.97
CA GLY A 36 18.26 -7.98 -8.91
C GLY A 36 16.76 -7.70 -9.02
N TRP A 37 15.93 -8.73 -9.11
CA TRP A 37 14.47 -8.60 -9.11
C TRP A 37 13.94 -7.88 -7.86
N LEU A 38 14.47 -8.20 -6.67
CA LEU A 38 14.08 -7.53 -5.43
C LEU A 38 14.58 -6.07 -5.38
N ARG A 39 15.83 -5.81 -5.77
CA ARG A 39 16.38 -4.44 -5.82
C ARG A 39 15.62 -3.54 -6.78
N ALA A 40 15.18 -4.08 -7.92
CA ALA A 40 14.39 -3.35 -8.91
C ALA A 40 13.04 -2.85 -8.36
N GLN A 41 12.56 -3.42 -7.24
CA GLN A 41 11.32 -2.97 -6.61
C GLN A 41 11.50 -1.78 -5.68
N ILE A 42 12.74 -1.40 -5.32
CA ILE A 42 13.00 -0.25 -4.45
C ILE A 42 12.60 1.04 -5.17
N GLY A 43 11.75 1.84 -4.53
CA GLY A 43 11.23 3.10 -5.05
C GLY A 43 9.81 3.36 -4.53
N PRO A 44 9.08 4.33 -5.11
CA PRO A 44 7.70 4.61 -4.71
C PRO A 44 6.81 3.39 -4.98
N ALA A 45 5.79 3.19 -4.14
CA ALA A 45 4.73 2.24 -4.43
C ALA A 45 3.87 2.75 -5.60
N ASP A 46 3.24 1.82 -6.32
CA ASP A 46 2.41 2.18 -7.48
C ASP A 46 1.27 3.10 -7.06
N ALA A 47 0.78 3.93 -7.98
CA ALA A 47 -0.47 4.65 -7.73
C ALA A 47 -1.62 3.64 -7.54
N GLN A 48 -2.52 3.91 -6.60
CA GLN A 48 -3.64 3.00 -6.36
C GLN A 48 -4.58 2.96 -7.57
N ILE A 49 -4.95 1.76 -7.99
CA ILE A 49 -5.88 1.49 -9.10
C ILE A 49 -7.31 1.57 -8.57
N GLY A 50 -8.04 2.61 -8.94
CA GLY A 50 -9.43 2.78 -8.55
C GLY A 50 -10.06 4.05 -9.09
N ALA A 51 -11.33 4.25 -8.79
CA ALA A 51 -12.09 5.45 -9.10
C ALA A 51 -12.67 6.04 -7.81
N GLN A 52 -13.07 7.32 -7.87
CA GLN A 52 -13.71 8.01 -6.75
C GLN A 52 -12.84 8.05 -5.48
N LEU A 53 -11.52 8.18 -5.67
CA LEU A 53 -10.54 8.30 -4.60
C LEU A 53 -10.33 9.79 -4.28
N PRO A 54 -10.96 10.32 -3.22
CA PRO A 54 -10.83 11.74 -2.90
C PRO A 54 -9.39 12.08 -2.54
N SER A 55 -8.94 13.28 -2.89
CA SER A 55 -7.71 13.85 -2.34
C SER A 55 -7.86 14.12 -0.84
N LEU A 56 -6.76 14.39 -0.13
CA LEU A 56 -6.80 14.70 1.30
C LEU A 56 -7.74 15.88 1.62
N GLY A 57 -7.70 16.94 0.82
CA GLY A 57 -8.59 18.09 0.97
C GLY A 57 -10.07 17.75 0.76
N GLN A 58 -10.38 16.92 -0.25
CA GLN A 58 -11.75 16.45 -0.51
C GLN A 58 -12.24 15.51 0.60
N ALA A 59 -11.39 14.60 1.06
CA ALA A 59 -11.66 13.68 2.15
C ALA A 59 -11.94 14.44 3.46
N LEU A 60 -11.19 15.50 3.74
CA LEU A 60 -11.41 16.37 4.90
C LEU A 60 -12.76 17.08 4.82
N ALA A 61 -13.15 17.59 3.64
CA ALA A 61 -14.46 18.20 3.46
C ALA A 61 -15.61 17.19 3.72
N ILE A 62 -15.49 15.96 3.20
CA ILE A 62 -16.46 14.87 3.45
C ILE A 62 -16.51 14.50 4.93
N GLN A 63 -15.35 14.43 5.60
CA GLN A 63 -15.24 14.13 7.03
C GLN A 63 -15.86 15.21 7.93
N ILE A 64 -15.73 16.48 7.57
CA ILE A 64 -16.38 17.60 8.29
C ILE A 64 -17.89 17.55 8.06
N GLU A 65 -18.32 17.36 6.82
CA GLU A 65 -19.74 17.38 6.49
C GLU A 65 -20.51 16.22 7.10
N SER A 66 -19.91 15.03 7.12
CA SER A 66 -20.48 13.85 7.79
C SER A 66 -20.60 13.99 9.31
N ARG A 67 -19.82 14.85 9.95
CA ARG A 67 -20.02 15.20 11.37
C ARG A 67 -21.12 16.25 11.57
N ARG A 68 -21.36 17.11 10.58
CA ARG A 68 -22.38 18.19 10.65
C ARG A 68 -23.78 17.67 10.37
N ARG A 69 -23.94 16.69 9.46
CA ARG A 69 -25.25 16.13 9.09
C ARG A 69 -25.55 14.84 9.84
N ALA A 70 -26.74 14.76 10.45
CA ALA A 70 -27.27 13.52 11.03
C ALA A 70 -27.69 12.48 9.97
N THR A 71 -27.99 12.91 8.74
CA THR A 71 -28.42 12.02 7.64
C THR A 71 -27.77 12.44 6.31
N PRO A 72 -27.04 11.55 5.61
CA PRO A 72 -26.44 11.85 4.33
C PRO A 72 -27.48 11.70 3.21
N ALA A 73 -28.25 12.76 2.94
CA ALA A 73 -29.06 12.82 1.72
C ALA A 73 -28.20 13.39 0.57
N GLY A 74 -27.90 12.56 -0.45
CA GLY A 74 -27.31 12.96 -1.73
C GLY A 74 -25.79 13.23 -1.77
N ALA A 75 -25.08 13.18 -0.64
CA ALA A 75 -23.63 13.40 -0.57
C ALA A 75 -22.82 12.08 -0.54
N THR A 76 -21.58 12.11 -1.06
CA THR A 76 -20.63 11.00 -0.91
C THR A 76 -20.49 10.63 0.56
N SER A 77 -20.89 9.40 0.90
CA SER A 77 -20.83 8.93 2.28
C SER A 77 -19.41 8.54 2.69
N LEU A 78 -19.06 8.67 3.98
CA LEU A 78 -17.79 8.13 4.50
C LEU A 78 -17.66 6.63 4.21
N ARG A 79 -18.77 5.88 4.25
CA ARG A 79 -18.79 4.45 3.92
C ARG A 79 -18.34 4.21 2.48
N SER A 80 -18.84 4.96 1.51
CA SER A 80 -18.46 4.80 0.10
C SER A 80 -17.00 5.17 -0.15
N VAL A 81 -16.47 6.20 0.54
CA VAL A 81 -15.04 6.54 0.48
C VAL A 81 -14.19 5.38 0.98
N VAL A 82 -14.49 4.86 2.18
CA VAL A 82 -13.76 3.73 2.77
C VAL A 82 -13.84 2.49 1.87
N GLN A 83 -15.00 2.21 1.27
CA GLN A 83 -15.15 1.09 0.33
C GLN A 83 -14.32 1.27 -0.94
N ALA A 84 -14.26 2.49 -1.48
CA ALA A 84 -13.42 2.81 -2.64
C ALA A 84 -11.93 2.65 -2.30
N ASP A 85 -11.50 3.14 -1.13
CA ASP A 85 -10.11 3.02 -0.66
C ASP A 85 -9.70 1.55 -0.46
N ILE A 86 -10.55 0.74 0.19
CA ILE A 86 -10.29 -0.70 0.39
C ILE A 86 -10.18 -1.42 -0.96
N ARG A 87 -11.13 -1.15 -1.87
CA ARG A 87 -11.11 -1.75 -3.22
C ARG A 87 -9.84 -1.37 -3.96
N ALA A 88 -9.47 -0.09 -3.94
CA ALA A 88 -8.30 0.38 -4.66
C ALA A 88 -7.01 -0.24 -4.12
N ARG A 89 -6.87 -0.35 -2.81
CA ARG A 89 -5.74 -1.07 -2.18
C ARG A 89 -5.68 -2.53 -2.62
N LEU A 90 -6.81 -3.25 -2.58
CA LEU A 90 -6.85 -4.67 -2.96
C LEU A 90 -6.52 -4.89 -4.44
N VAL A 91 -7.09 -4.10 -5.35
CA VAL A 91 -6.80 -4.21 -6.78
C VAL A 91 -5.34 -3.89 -7.06
N THR A 92 -4.79 -2.86 -6.42
CA THR A 92 -3.38 -2.49 -6.59
C THR A 92 -2.46 -3.61 -6.12
N ALA A 93 -2.71 -4.17 -4.93
CA ALA A 93 -1.91 -5.27 -4.40
C ALA A 93 -2.01 -6.55 -5.25
N ALA A 94 -3.16 -6.81 -5.86
CA ALA A 94 -3.36 -7.98 -6.72
C ALA A 94 -2.77 -7.83 -8.14
N SER A 95 -2.45 -6.60 -8.57
CA SER A 95 -2.02 -6.32 -9.96
C SER A 95 -0.65 -5.65 -10.07
N THR A 96 -0.06 -5.21 -8.95
CA THR A 96 1.24 -4.54 -8.93
C THR A 96 2.35 -5.44 -9.46
N GLN A 97 3.26 -4.86 -10.24
CA GLN A 97 4.50 -5.51 -10.65
C GLN A 97 5.65 -5.24 -9.65
N ARG A 98 5.35 -4.57 -8.53
CA ARG A 98 6.31 -4.16 -7.49
C ARG A 98 5.84 -4.62 -6.10
N PRO A 99 5.65 -5.93 -5.88
CA PRO A 99 5.03 -6.45 -4.66
C PRO A 99 5.78 -6.10 -3.36
N PHE A 100 7.11 -5.94 -3.40
CA PHE A 100 7.89 -5.49 -2.25
C PHE A 100 7.59 -4.02 -1.88
N ALA A 101 7.47 -3.14 -2.88
CA ALA A 101 7.10 -1.74 -2.64
C ALA A 101 5.70 -1.62 -2.02
N GLU A 102 4.74 -2.42 -2.53
CA GLU A 102 3.40 -2.50 -1.95
C GLU A 102 3.42 -2.98 -0.50
N ARG A 103 4.17 -4.04 -0.20
CA ARG A 103 4.31 -4.57 1.16
C ARG A 103 4.92 -3.53 2.11
N LEU A 104 5.90 -2.77 1.64
CA LEU A 104 6.54 -1.70 2.42
C LEU A 104 5.58 -0.53 2.69
N ALA A 105 4.75 -0.15 1.70
CA ALA A 105 3.70 0.84 1.91
C ALA A 105 2.69 0.39 2.97
N LEU A 106 2.25 -0.87 2.93
CA LEU A 106 1.36 -1.43 3.94
C LEU A 106 2.01 -1.45 5.33
N PHE A 107 3.30 -1.78 5.41
CA PHE A 107 4.06 -1.72 6.66
C PHE A 107 4.04 -0.31 7.26
N TRP A 108 4.35 0.72 6.49
CA TRP A 108 4.37 2.11 6.98
C TRP A 108 2.98 2.61 7.36
N CYS A 109 1.96 2.31 6.55
CA CYS A 109 0.57 2.64 6.89
C CYS A 109 0.14 2.03 8.23
N ASN A 110 0.56 0.79 8.50
CA ASN A 110 0.29 0.13 9.78
C ASN A 110 1.13 0.72 10.92
N HIS A 111 2.41 1.04 10.66
CA HIS A 111 3.33 1.59 11.66
C HIS A 111 2.84 2.93 12.22
N PHE A 112 2.41 3.86 11.37
CA PHE A 112 1.89 5.16 11.81
C PHE A 112 0.49 5.09 12.43
N THR A 113 -0.14 3.90 12.43
CA THR A 113 -1.34 3.58 13.22
C THR A 113 -2.50 4.58 13.01
N VAL A 114 -2.72 5.03 11.77
CA VAL A 114 -3.91 5.84 11.44
C VAL A 114 -5.13 4.92 11.39
N SER A 115 -5.93 4.93 12.46
CA SER A 115 -7.06 4.01 12.61
C SER A 115 -8.33 4.50 11.92
N LEU A 116 -8.94 3.63 11.12
CA LEU A 116 -10.30 3.82 10.60
C LEU A 116 -11.37 3.82 11.71
N GLY A 117 -11.10 3.14 12.82
CA GLY A 117 -12.01 3.01 13.96
C GLY A 117 -12.12 4.28 14.80
N LYS A 118 -11.18 5.21 14.65
CA LYS A 118 -11.31 6.57 15.19
C LYS A 118 -12.18 7.37 14.22
N GLY A 119 -13.44 7.61 14.58
CA GLY A 119 -14.43 8.29 13.73
C GLY A 119 -13.98 9.66 13.19
N SER A 120 -12.94 10.25 13.77
CA SER A 120 -12.32 11.50 13.33
C SER A 120 -11.44 11.40 12.09
N THR A 121 -10.91 10.21 11.79
CA THR A 121 -9.93 9.96 10.72
C THR A 121 -10.47 9.04 9.64
N THR A 122 -11.68 8.50 9.80
CA THR A 122 -12.25 7.47 8.92
C THR A 122 -12.20 7.82 7.44
N GLY A 123 -12.52 9.05 7.05
CA GLY A 123 -12.47 9.47 5.65
C GLY A 123 -11.07 9.81 5.12
N LEU A 124 -10.08 9.96 6.01
CA LEU A 124 -8.76 10.51 5.67
C LEU A 124 -7.72 9.43 5.37
N VAL A 125 -7.92 8.20 5.87
CA VAL A 125 -6.93 7.12 5.83
C VAL A 125 -6.46 6.79 4.41
N GLY A 126 -7.37 6.70 3.44
CA GLY A 126 -6.99 6.39 2.06
C GLY A 126 -6.18 7.49 1.39
N ALA A 127 -6.57 8.76 1.59
CA ALA A 127 -5.81 9.88 1.06
C ALA A 127 -4.43 10.01 1.71
N TYR A 128 -4.34 9.79 3.03
CA TYR A 128 -3.07 9.72 3.75
C TYR A 128 -2.13 8.66 3.17
N GLU A 129 -2.64 7.44 2.94
CA GLU A 129 -1.84 6.39 2.29
C GLU A 129 -1.32 6.87 0.92
N ARG A 130 -2.22 7.37 0.05
CA ARG A 130 -1.88 7.72 -1.33
C ARG A 130 -0.91 8.89 -1.45
N GLU A 131 -1.04 9.89 -0.57
CA GLU A 131 -0.35 11.16 -0.72
C GLU A 131 0.89 11.26 0.17
N ALA A 132 0.83 10.75 1.42
CA ALA A 132 1.95 10.85 2.36
C ALA A 132 2.84 9.60 2.37
N ILE A 133 2.29 8.41 2.18
CA ILE A 133 3.06 7.17 2.31
C ILE A 133 3.61 6.69 0.98
N ARG A 134 2.73 6.34 0.03
CA ARG A 134 3.11 5.61 -1.19
C ARG A 134 4.24 6.28 -2.01
N PRO A 135 4.28 7.61 -2.19
CA PRO A 135 5.35 8.26 -2.95
C PRO A 135 6.70 8.27 -2.23
N HIS A 136 6.71 8.14 -0.89
CA HIS A 136 7.87 8.45 -0.05
C HIS A 136 8.48 7.23 0.65
N ILE A 137 7.96 6.01 0.44
CA ILE A 137 8.40 4.79 1.15
C ILE A 137 9.89 4.42 0.99
N ALA A 138 10.54 4.92 -0.06
CA ALA A 138 11.97 4.71 -0.34
C ALA A 138 12.82 5.98 -0.11
N GLY A 139 12.22 7.04 0.43
CA GLY A 139 12.83 8.34 0.70
C GLY A 139 13.30 8.49 2.15
N ARG A 140 13.27 9.73 2.65
CA ARG A 140 13.62 10.01 4.05
C ARG A 140 12.44 9.68 4.94
N PHE A 141 12.72 9.20 6.15
CA PHE A 141 11.68 8.94 7.15
C PHE A 141 10.82 10.18 7.45
N ALA A 142 11.42 11.37 7.45
CA ALA A 142 10.69 12.62 7.71
C ALA A 142 9.64 12.94 6.63
N ASP A 143 9.77 12.40 5.42
CA ASP A 143 8.82 12.62 4.33
C ASP A 143 7.57 11.70 4.46
N LEU A 144 7.57 10.78 5.44
CA LEU A 144 6.46 9.86 5.73
C LEU A 144 5.56 10.35 6.89
N LEU A 145 5.81 11.55 7.44
CA LEU A 145 5.15 12.13 8.62
C LEU A 145 4.19 13.26 8.26
#